data_AF-A0A920USB6-F1
#
_entry.id   AF-A0A920USB6-F1
#
_cell.length_a   1.000
_cell.length_b   1.000
_cell.length_c   1.000
_cell.angle_alpha   90.00
_cell.angle_beta   90.00
_cell.angle_gamma   90.00
#
_symmetry.space_group_name_H-M   'P 1'
#
loop_
_entity.id
_entity.type
_entity.pdbx_description
1 polymer ?
#
loop_
_entity_poly.entity_id
_entity_poly.type
_entity_poly.pdbx_seq_one_letter_code
_entity_poly.pdbx_strand_id
1 'polypeptide(L)'
;MIGASAEAGAVFGPIWGGGIGTWLSWEWAFWLNIPLTIAASIWILKNPPGKRTNVHVDIRTGLIFSAALTLLTVGLVRIGRPDTLMAISLTLTIGLVLLLLFINNRSRDALFPQNLFKLLSFNLANVTHFFIGAALIIGMVTVPLLAATVLEKSPLEGGLQLLRMTVAIGIGALIGGYITQRVGERSPVIIGTTMTGIGFLLMSAWTVNITDPILSIHL
;
A
#
# COMPACT_ATOMS: atom_id res chain seq x y z
N MET A 1 -3.92 17.63 2.25
CA MET A 1 -2.56 17.92 2.76
C MET A 1 -1.88 16.68 3.31
N ILE A 2 -2.47 15.93 4.25
CA ILE A 2 -1.85 14.70 4.80
C ILE A 2 -1.55 13.65 3.71
N GLY A 3 -2.49 13.39 2.79
CA GLY A 3 -2.26 12.47 1.66
C GLY A 3 -1.13 12.93 0.72
N ALA A 4 -1.11 14.23 0.38
CA ALA A 4 -0.05 14.81 -0.46
C ALA A 4 1.34 14.72 0.20
N SER A 5 1.44 14.87 1.53
CA SER A 5 2.70 14.70 2.25
C SER A 5 3.17 13.24 2.29
N ALA A 6 2.24 12.28 2.42
CA ALA A 6 2.56 10.85 2.35
C ALA A 6 3.03 10.44 0.95
N GLU A 7 2.35 10.92 -0.09
CA GLU A 7 2.70 10.66 -1.48
C GLU A 7 4.02 11.33 -1.88
N ALA A 8 4.30 12.55 -1.39
CA ALA A 8 5.61 13.18 -1.56
C ALA A 8 6.73 12.28 -1.00
N GLY A 9 6.53 11.71 0.20
CA GLY A 9 7.48 10.73 0.77
C GLY A 9 7.66 9.49 -0.12
N ALA A 10 6.58 8.95 -0.69
CA ALA A 10 6.63 7.82 -1.61
C ALA A 10 7.35 8.13 -2.94
N VAL A 11 7.30 9.38 -3.41
CA VAL A 11 8.05 9.85 -4.58
C VAL A 11 9.53 10.03 -4.27
N PHE A 12 9.88 10.61 -3.13
CA PHE A 12 11.30 10.82 -2.76
C PHE A 12 12.01 9.53 -2.35
N GLY A 13 11.27 8.54 -1.84
CA GLY A 13 11.82 7.26 -1.36
C GLY A 13 12.71 6.53 -2.38
N PRO A 14 12.24 6.25 -3.62
CA PRO A 14 13.03 5.57 -4.64
C PRO A 14 14.29 6.31 -5.10
N ILE A 15 14.23 7.64 -5.22
CA ILE A 15 15.42 8.47 -5.56
C ILE A 15 16.45 8.35 -4.45
N TRP A 16 15.99 8.51 -3.21
CA TRP A 16 16.86 8.50 -2.06
C TRP A 16 17.46 7.11 -1.81
N GLY A 17 16.66 6.06 -1.95
CA GLY A 17 17.10 4.67 -1.82
C GLY A 17 18.05 4.23 -2.94
N GLY A 18 17.73 4.58 -4.19
CA GLY A 18 18.59 4.30 -5.35
C GLY A 18 19.92 5.06 -5.27
N GLY A 19 19.88 6.36 -4.98
CA GLY A 19 21.08 7.19 -4.80
C GLY A 19 21.96 6.73 -3.65
N ILE A 20 21.37 6.42 -2.49
CA ILE A 20 22.10 5.83 -1.36
C ILE A 20 22.73 4.51 -1.78
N GLY A 21 21.99 3.56 -2.35
CA GLY A 21 22.54 2.26 -2.71
C GLY A 21 23.66 2.30 -3.75
N THR A 22 23.76 3.40 -4.51
CA THR A 22 24.77 3.57 -5.57
C THR A 22 26.01 4.32 -5.09
N TRP A 23 25.85 5.31 -4.20
CA TRP A 23 26.95 6.16 -3.71
C TRP A 23 27.41 5.85 -2.29
N LEU A 24 26.58 5.17 -1.50
CA LEU A 24 26.77 4.81 -0.11
C LEU A 24 26.47 3.32 0.10
N SER A 25 26.88 2.77 1.24
CA SER A 25 26.40 1.45 1.66
C SER A 25 24.90 1.49 1.95
N TRP A 26 24.19 0.39 1.69
CA TRP A 26 22.75 0.24 1.96
C TRP A 26 22.35 0.61 3.39
N GLU A 27 23.26 0.46 4.36
CA GLU A 27 23.11 0.81 5.78
C GLU A 27 22.77 2.29 6.00
N TRP A 28 23.24 3.17 5.11
CA TRP A 28 22.99 4.61 5.21
C TRP A 28 21.52 4.98 5.00
N ALA A 29 20.74 4.12 4.34
CA ALA A 29 19.29 4.30 4.26
C ALA A 29 18.65 4.26 5.66
N PHE A 30 19.19 3.46 6.58
CA PHE A 30 18.72 3.41 7.97
C PHE A 30 19.23 4.60 8.78
N TRP A 31 20.51 4.95 8.64
CA TRP A 31 21.10 6.09 9.35
C TRP A 31 20.40 7.42 9.07
N LEU A 32 19.90 7.62 7.85
CA LEU A 32 19.18 8.84 7.48
C LEU A 32 17.80 8.95 8.13
N ASN A 33 17.13 7.82 8.39
CA ASN A 33 15.81 7.84 9.04
C ASN A 33 15.90 8.34 10.48
N ILE A 34 17.02 8.10 11.17
CA ILE A 34 17.23 8.48 12.57
C ILE A 34 17.09 10.00 12.80
N PRO A 35 17.86 10.89 12.15
CA PRO A 35 17.75 12.33 12.37
C PRO A 35 16.40 12.89 11.96
N LEU A 36 15.80 12.39 10.86
CA LEU A 36 14.46 12.81 10.43
C LEU A 36 13.40 12.45 11.47
N THR A 37 13.47 11.24 12.03
CA THR A 37 12.56 10.77 13.08
C THR A 37 12.72 11.57 14.36
N ILE A 38 13.96 11.89 14.75
CA ILE A 38 14.23 12.75 15.91
C ILE A 38 13.64 14.15 15.69
N ALA A 39 13.88 14.76 14.53
CA ALA A 39 13.35 16.09 14.20
C ALA A 39 11.81 16.11 14.22
N ALA A 40 11.17 15.11 13.60
CA ALA A 40 9.72 14.95 13.63
C ALA A 40 9.19 14.75 15.07
N SER A 41 9.87 13.94 15.87
CA SER A 41 9.50 13.69 17.28
C SER A 41 9.57 14.97 18.11
N ILE A 42 10.66 15.75 17.96
CA ILE A 42 10.81 17.04 18.63
C ILE A 42 9.71 18.00 18.19
N TRP A 43 9.37 18.04 16.90
CA TRP A 43 8.32 18.91 16.37
C TRP A 43 6.94 18.56 16.94
N ILE A 44 6.61 17.28 17.04
CA ILE A 44 5.36 16.79 17.65
C ILE A 44 5.31 17.14 19.14
N LEU A 45 6.41 16.95 19.89
CA LEU A 45 6.48 17.29 21.31
C LEU A 45 6.31 18.80 21.57
N LYS A 46 6.79 19.64 20.65
CA LYS A 46 6.67 21.11 20.74
C LYS A 46 5.30 21.64 20.31
N ASN A 47 4.55 20.88 19.51
CA ASN A 47 3.23 21.26 19.02
C ASN A 47 2.18 20.26 19.54
N PRO A 48 1.78 20.36 20.82
CA PRO A 48 0.81 19.44 21.38
C PRO A 48 -0.52 19.54 20.59
N PRO A 49 -1.10 18.39 20.18
CA PRO A 49 -2.34 18.41 19.43
C PRO A 49 -3.48 19.01 20.25
N GLY A 50 -4.45 19.60 19.54
CA GLY A 50 -5.65 20.20 20.13
C GLY A 50 -6.48 19.23 20.98
N LYS A 51 -7.49 19.79 21.68
CA LYS A 51 -8.38 19.15 22.68
C LYS A 51 -8.34 17.62 22.69
N ARG A 52 -7.83 17.06 23.79
CA ARG A 52 -7.89 15.61 24.07
C ARG A 52 -9.35 15.20 24.20
N THR A 53 -9.87 14.50 23.20
CA THR A 53 -11.14 13.78 23.31
C THR A 53 -10.88 12.47 24.03
N ASN A 54 -11.62 12.21 25.10
CA ASN A 54 -11.51 10.96 25.86
C ASN A 54 -12.21 9.85 25.07
N VAL A 55 -11.49 9.24 24.13
CA VAL A 55 -12.00 8.12 23.33
C VAL A 55 -11.66 6.82 24.04
N HIS A 56 -12.67 6.00 24.29
CA HIS A 56 -12.45 4.65 24.83
C HIS A 56 -11.80 3.79 23.74
N VAL A 57 -10.56 3.37 23.95
CA VAL A 57 -9.84 2.50 23.01
C VAL A 57 -10.15 1.05 23.36
N ASP A 58 -10.84 0.33 22.47
CA ASP A 58 -11.06 -1.11 22.63
C ASP A 58 -9.79 -1.90 22.29
N ILE A 59 -8.90 -1.99 23.29
CA ILE A 59 -7.63 -2.72 23.20
C ILE A 59 -7.88 -4.21 22.91
N ARG A 60 -8.96 -4.79 23.43
CA ARG A 60 -9.24 -6.23 23.27
C ARG A 60 -9.53 -6.58 21.82
N THR A 61 -10.46 -5.85 21.19
CA THR A 61 -10.79 -6.08 19.78
C THR A 61 -9.60 -5.70 18.88
N GLY A 62 -8.83 -4.67 19.25
CA GLY A 62 -7.59 -4.30 18.56
C GLY A 62 -6.53 -5.41 18.58
N LEU A 63 -6.33 -6.08 19.73
CA LEU A 63 -5.40 -7.21 19.84
C LEU A 63 -5.85 -8.42 19.02
N ILE A 64 -7.14 -8.76 19.04
CA ILE A 64 -7.69 -9.86 18.24
C ILE A 64 -7.51 -9.57 16.74
N PHE A 65 -7.79 -8.33 16.32
CA PHE A 65 -7.59 -7.91 14.94
C PHE A 65 -6.13 -8.02 14.50
N SER A 66 -5.20 -7.53 15.34
CA SER A 66 -3.76 -7.60 15.08
C SER A 66 -3.27 -9.06 14.99
N ALA A 67 -3.73 -9.93 15.91
CA ALA A 67 -3.39 -11.35 15.90
C ALA A 67 -3.93 -12.05 14.64
N ALA A 68 -5.17 -11.75 14.23
CA ALA A 68 -5.76 -12.28 13.00
C ALA A 68 -4.94 -11.86 11.77
N LEU A 69 -4.55 -10.59 11.67
CA LEU A 69 -3.76 -10.08 10.55
C LEU A 69 -2.35 -10.69 10.51
N THR A 70 -1.73 -10.90 11.68
CA THR A 70 -0.42 -11.54 11.81
C THR A 70 -0.48 -12.99 11.31
N LEU A 71 -1.45 -13.77 11.79
CA LEU A 71 -1.62 -15.16 11.37
C LEU A 71 -1.99 -15.30 9.89
N LEU A 72 -2.81 -14.38 9.37
CA LEU A 72 -3.12 -14.32 7.95
C LEU A 72 -1.84 -14.12 7.13
N THR A 73 -1.00 -13.19 7.55
CA THR A 73 0.29 -12.89 6.89
C THR A 73 1.22 -14.11 6.93
N VAL A 74 1.35 -14.76 8.09
CA VAL A 74 2.17 -15.98 8.24
C VAL A 74 1.67 -17.11 7.32
N GLY A 75 0.35 -17.29 7.22
CA GLY A 75 -0.26 -18.26 6.32
C GLY A 75 0.01 -17.94 4.84
N LEU A 76 -0.19 -16.68 4.44
CA LEU A 76 -0.02 -16.26 3.05
C LEU A 76 1.44 -16.33 2.57
N VAL A 77 2.41 -15.99 3.41
CA VAL A 77 3.85 -16.09 3.06
C VAL A 77 4.25 -17.54 2.75
N ARG A 78 3.56 -18.53 3.33
CA ARG A 78 3.85 -19.95 3.17
C ARG A 78 3.08 -20.62 2.03
N ILE A 79 2.26 -19.87 1.29
CA ILE A 79 1.40 -20.45 0.24
C ILE A 79 2.18 -21.20 -0.86
N GLY A 80 3.43 -20.78 -1.13
CA GLY A 80 4.31 -21.44 -2.11
C GLY A 80 4.98 -22.73 -1.59
N ARG A 81 4.90 -23.02 -0.29
CA ARG A 81 5.43 -24.24 0.35
C ARG A 81 4.46 -24.68 1.45
N PRO A 82 3.33 -25.33 1.07
CA PRO A 82 2.27 -25.65 2.02
C PRO A 82 2.78 -26.60 3.11
N ASP A 83 2.73 -26.14 4.35
CA ASP A 83 3.15 -26.88 5.53
C ASP A 83 2.06 -26.84 6.62
N THR A 84 2.25 -27.62 7.67
CA THR A 84 1.30 -27.68 8.80
C THR A 84 1.10 -26.31 9.43
N LEU A 85 2.14 -25.47 9.49
CA LEU A 85 2.05 -24.11 10.02
C LEU A 85 1.16 -23.22 9.16
N MET A 86 1.21 -23.32 7.83
CA MET A 86 0.29 -22.60 6.94
C MET A 86 -1.17 -22.97 7.27
N ALA A 87 -1.48 -24.26 7.34
CA ALA A 87 -2.84 -24.73 7.61
C ALA A 87 -3.35 -24.28 8.99
N ILE A 88 -2.51 -24.37 10.03
CA ILE A 88 -2.83 -23.89 11.38
C ILE A 88 -3.07 -22.37 11.35
N SER A 89 -2.17 -21.62 10.71
CA SER A 89 -2.25 -20.16 10.69
C SER A 89 -3.51 -19.65 9.99
N LEU A 90 -3.85 -20.23 8.83
CA LEU A 90 -5.08 -19.88 8.11
C LEU A 90 -6.35 -20.31 8.85
N THR A 91 -6.36 -21.49 9.47
CA THR A 91 -7.50 -21.96 10.26
C THR A 91 -7.73 -21.07 11.48
N LEU A 92 -6.67 -20.73 12.22
CA LEU A 92 -6.74 -19.81 13.36
C LEU A 92 -7.16 -18.41 12.92
N THR A 93 -6.72 -17.95 11.75
CA THR A 93 -7.18 -16.68 11.18
C THR A 93 -8.69 -16.66 11.00
N ILE A 94 -9.27 -17.71 10.41
CA ILE A 94 -10.73 -17.82 10.25
C ILE A 94 -11.42 -17.77 11.63
N GLY A 95 -10.91 -18.52 12.60
CA GLY A 95 -11.43 -18.51 13.97
C GLY A 95 -11.40 -17.14 14.64
N LEU A 96 -10.29 -16.42 14.52
CA LEU A 96 -10.15 -15.07 15.09
C LEU A 96 -11.01 -14.03 14.37
N VAL A 97 -11.19 -14.14 13.04
CA VAL A 97 -12.10 -13.27 12.29
C VAL A 97 -13.54 -13.50 12.75
N LEU A 98 -13.98 -14.75 12.90
CA LEU A 98 -15.31 -15.06 13.42
C LEU A 98 -15.51 -14.55 14.85
N LEU A 99 -14.50 -14.71 15.71
CA LEU A 99 -14.52 -14.18 17.07
C LEU A 99 -14.60 -12.64 17.07
N LEU A 100 -13.83 -11.98 16.21
CA LEU A 100 -13.85 -10.53 16.06
C LEU A 100 -15.22 -10.04 15.61
N LEU A 101 -15.83 -10.68 14.60
CA LEU A 101 -17.17 -10.35 14.15
C LEU A 101 -18.20 -10.53 15.26
N PHE A 102 -18.08 -11.60 16.06
CA PHE A 102 -18.95 -11.85 17.19
C PHE A 102 -18.85 -10.77 18.28
N ILE A 103 -17.63 -10.38 18.66
CA ILE A 103 -17.38 -9.32 19.65
C ILE A 103 -17.86 -7.96 19.11
N ASN A 104 -17.53 -7.65 17.86
CA ASN A 104 -17.92 -6.42 17.19
C ASN A 104 -19.45 -6.30 17.06
N ASN A 105 -20.16 -7.42 16.90
CA ASN A 105 -21.61 -7.44 16.87
C ASN A 105 -22.27 -7.15 18.22
N ARG A 106 -21.57 -7.39 19.33
CA ARG A 106 -22.07 -7.18 20.69
C ARG A 106 -21.60 -5.87 21.33
N SER A 107 -20.55 -5.24 20.78
CA SER A 107 -20.01 -3.99 21.32
C SER A 107 -20.90 -2.80 20.94
N ARG A 108 -21.15 -1.90 21.90
CA ARG A 108 -21.82 -0.61 21.66
C ARG A 108 -20.90 0.37 20.94
N ASP A 109 -19.60 0.30 21.24
CA ASP A 109 -18.53 1.06 20.59
C ASP A 109 -17.73 0.12 19.69
N ALA A 110 -18.40 -0.41 18.66
CA ALA A 110 -17.81 -1.36 17.72
C ALA A 110 -16.69 -0.71 16.91
N LEU A 111 -15.51 -1.34 16.84
CA LEU A 111 -14.40 -0.90 16.00
C LEU A 111 -14.80 -0.80 14.53
N PHE A 112 -15.66 -1.71 14.07
CA PHE A 112 -16.21 -1.72 12.73
C PHE A 112 -17.70 -1.35 12.78
N PRO A 113 -18.08 -0.11 12.43
CA PRO A 113 -19.46 0.34 12.50
C PRO A 113 -20.32 -0.43 11.47
N GLN A 114 -21.14 -1.36 11.97
CA GLN A 114 -21.95 -2.27 11.16
C GLN A 114 -22.90 -1.55 10.19
N ASN A 115 -23.34 -0.34 10.54
CA ASN A 115 -24.22 0.45 9.70
C ASN A 115 -23.59 0.81 8.35
N LEU A 116 -22.26 0.99 8.29
CA LEU A 116 -21.56 1.22 7.03
C LEU A 116 -21.53 -0.05 6.16
N PHE A 117 -21.33 -1.23 6.77
CA PHE A 117 -21.30 -2.51 6.05
C PHE A 117 -22.67 -2.94 5.49
N LYS A 118 -23.77 -2.30 5.91
CA LYS A 118 -25.09 -2.47 5.26
C LYS A 118 -25.19 -1.75 3.92
N LEU A 119 -24.34 -0.76 3.67
CA LEU A 119 -24.35 0.01 2.43
C LEU A 119 -23.56 -0.74 1.36
N LEU A 120 -24.24 -1.12 0.27
CA LEU A 120 -23.58 -1.78 -0.86
C LEU A 120 -22.41 -0.96 -1.41
N SER A 121 -22.57 0.36 -1.52
CA SER A 121 -21.50 1.27 -1.97
C SER A 121 -20.25 1.19 -1.10
N PHE A 122 -20.40 1.05 0.23
CA PHE A 122 -19.28 0.93 1.15
C PHE A 122 -18.54 -0.40 0.96
N ASN A 123 -19.27 -1.50 0.82
CA ASN A 123 -18.68 -2.81 0.57
C ASN A 123 -17.96 -2.87 -0.78
N LEU A 124 -18.58 -2.33 -1.84
CA LEU A 124 -17.96 -2.24 -3.17
C LEU A 124 -16.70 -1.36 -3.14
N ALA A 125 -16.72 -0.25 -2.40
CA ALA A 125 -15.54 0.59 -2.22
C ALA A 125 -14.40 -0.16 -1.53
N ASN A 126 -14.68 -0.93 -0.47
CA ASN A 126 -13.67 -1.74 0.22
C ASN A 126 -13.07 -2.83 -0.68
N VAL A 127 -13.91 -3.53 -1.45
CA VAL A 127 -13.45 -4.55 -2.41
C VAL A 127 -12.58 -3.90 -3.49
N THR A 128 -13.01 -2.76 -4.02
CA THR A 128 -12.24 -2.01 -5.03
C THR A 128 -10.89 -1.57 -4.46
N HIS A 129 -10.87 -1.05 -3.23
CA HIS A 129 -9.66 -0.62 -2.55
C HIS A 129 -8.70 -1.79 -2.27
N PHE A 130 -9.22 -2.98 -1.98
CA PHE A 130 -8.42 -4.19 -1.85
C PHE A 130 -7.68 -4.52 -3.16
N PHE A 131 -8.37 -4.52 -4.29
CA PHE A 131 -7.75 -4.78 -5.60
C PHE A 131 -6.77 -3.68 -6.02
N ILE A 132 -7.09 -2.41 -5.77
CA ILE A 132 -6.17 -1.29 -6.01
C ILE A 132 -4.90 -1.46 -5.17
N GLY A 133 -5.04 -1.77 -3.87
CA GLY A 133 -3.90 -2.03 -2.99
C GLY A 133 -3.05 -3.20 -3.47
N ALA A 134 -3.68 -4.32 -3.86
CA ALA A 134 -2.98 -5.47 -4.40
C ALA A 134 -2.21 -5.12 -5.69
N ALA A 135 -2.85 -4.42 -6.63
CA ALA A 135 -2.23 -3.96 -7.87
C ALA A 135 -1.04 -3.03 -7.60
N LEU A 136 -1.18 -2.09 -6.66
CA LEU A 136 -0.09 -1.19 -6.26
C LEU A 136 1.11 -1.95 -5.69
N ILE A 137 0.89 -2.91 -4.78
CA ILE A 137 1.97 -3.72 -4.19
C ILE A 137 2.64 -4.58 -5.25
N ILE A 138 1.87 -5.23 -6.13
CA ILE A 138 2.42 -6.01 -7.24
C ILE A 138 3.28 -5.10 -8.12
N GLY A 139 2.79 -3.94 -8.54
CA GLY A 139 3.56 -2.98 -9.35
C GLY A 139 4.85 -2.52 -8.66
N MET A 140 4.77 -2.15 -7.38
CA MET A 140 5.92 -1.70 -6.58
C MET A 140 7.01 -2.75 -6.43
N VAL A 141 6.66 -4.04 -6.43
CA VAL A 141 7.64 -5.14 -6.37
C VAL A 141 8.14 -5.51 -7.77
N THR A 142 7.23 -5.67 -8.72
CA THR A 142 7.54 -6.16 -10.07
C THR A 142 8.40 -5.18 -10.86
N VAL A 143 8.16 -3.87 -10.77
CA VAL A 143 8.94 -2.86 -11.52
C VAL A 143 10.43 -2.91 -11.19
N PRO A 144 10.87 -2.75 -9.92
CA PRO A 144 12.29 -2.82 -9.59
C PRO A 144 12.87 -4.23 -9.76
N LEU A 145 12.08 -5.29 -9.53
CA LEU A 145 12.53 -6.66 -9.73
C LEU A 145 12.83 -6.95 -11.20
N LEU A 146 11.98 -6.49 -12.12
CA LEU A 146 12.19 -6.62 -13.56
C LEU A 146 13.36 -5.76 -14.04
N ALA A 147 13.51 -4.56 -13.49
CA ALA A 147 14.66 -3.70 -13.75
C ALA A 147 15.99 -4.39 -13.37
N ALA A 148 16.03 -5.00 -12.20
CA ALA A 148 17.23 -5.63 -11.68
C ALA A 148 17.55 -6.98 -12.35
N THR A 149 16.53 -7.80 -12.65
CA THR A 149 16.75 -9.20 -13.09
C THR A 149 16.70 -9.38 -14.60
N VAL A 150 15.76 -8.74 -15.29
CA VAL A 150 15.54 -8.93 -16.74
C VAL A 150 16.29 -7.89 -17.56
N LEU A 151 16.25 -6.63 -17.10
CA LEU A 151 16.92 -5.52 -17.79
C LEU A 151 18.37 -5.30 -17.34
N GLU A 152 18.84 -6.08 -16.36
CA GLU A 152 20.18 -6.01 -15.75
C GLU A 152 20.61 -4.58 -15.39
N LYS A 153 19.64 -3.75 -14.99
CA LYS A 153 19.87 -2.33 -14.70
C LYS A 153 20.48 -2.12 -13.33
N SER A 154 21.19 -1.01 -13.20
CA SER A 154 21.74 -0.58 -11.92
C SER A 154 20.61 -0.27 -10.90
N PRO A 155 20.90 -0.33 -9.58
CA PRO A 155 19.94 0.05 -8.54
C PRO A 155 19.38 1.47 -8.71
N LEU A 156 20.19 2.41 -9.21
CA LEU A 156 19.76 3.77 -9.50
C LEU A 156 18.71 3.82 -10.60
N GLU A 157 18.92 3.09 -11.69
CA GLU A 157 17.98 3.04 -12.82
C GLU A 157 16.67 2.34 -12.46
N GLY A 158 16.73 1.26 -11.66
CA GLY A 158 15.54 0.62 -11.10
C GLY A 158 14.77 1.57 -10.17
N GLY A 159 15.48 2.33 -9.33
CA GLY A 159 14.89 3.37 -8.49
C GLY A 159 14.25 4.50 -9.30
N LEU A 160 14.86 4.92 -10.41
CA LEU A 160 14.30 5.92 -11.32
C LEU A 160 13.06 5.40 -12.08
N GLN A 161 13.01 4.12 -12.42
CA GLN A 161 11.80 3.51 -13.00
C GLN A 161 10.66 3.46 -11.98
N LEU A 162 10.95 3.10 -10.74
CA LEU A 162 9.98 3.13 -9.64
C LEU A 162 9.51 4.57 -9.36
N LEU A 163 10.41 5.55 -9.43
CA LEU A 163 10.07 6.97 -9.31
C LEU A 163 9.03 7.41 -10.35
N ARG A 164 9.20 7.02 -11.62
CA ARG A 164 8.25 7.39 -12.69
C ARG A 164 6.83 6.90 -12.34
N MET A 165 6.74 5.69 -11.79
CA MET A 165 5.47 5.12 -11.33
C MET A 165 4.90 5.89 -10.14
N THR A 166 5.71 6.22 -9.12
CA THR A 166 5.22 6.95 -7.94
C THR A 166 4.80 8.39 -8.26
N VAL A 167 5.49 9.05 -9.20
CA VAL A 167 5.08 10.36 -9.71
C VAL A 167 3.73 10.28 -10.43
N ALA A 168 3.53 9.26 -11.28
CA ALA A 168 2.26 9.05 -11.96
C ALA A 168 1.10 8.83 -10.97
N ILE A 169 1.35 8.09 -9.87
CA ILE A 169 0.38 7.91 -8.78
C ILE A 169 0.03 9.27 -8.15
N GLY A 170 1.02 10.10 -7.81
CA GLY A 170 0.77 11.41 -7.21
C GLY A 170 0.00 12.37 -8.12
N ILE A 171 0.33 12.40 -9.42
CA ILE A 171 -0.43 13.17 -10.42
C ILE A 171 -1.88 12.63 -10.51
N GLY A 172 -2.04 11.31 -10.54
CA GLY A 172 -3.34 10.64 -10.55
C GLY A 172 -4.18 10.96 -9.31
N ALA A 173 -3.57 11.05 -8.13
CA ALA A 173 -4.25 11.43 -6.89
C ALA A 173 -4.76 12.87 -6.92
N LEU A 174 -3.97 13.81 -7.46
CA LEU A 174 -4.38 15.21 -7.63
C LEU A 174 -5.53 15.35 -8.63
N ILE A 175 -5.38 14.76 -9.81
CA ILE A 175 -6.39 14.82 -10.88
C ILE A 175 -7.66 14.09 -10.43
N GLY A 176 -7.52 12.90 -9.86
CA GLY A 176 -8.63 12.09 -9.34
C GLY A 176 -9.38 12.80 -8.22
N GLY A 177 -8.67 13.43 -7.29
CA GLY A 177 -9.29 14.24 -6.23
C GLY A 177 -10.05 15.46 -6.77
N TYR A 178 -9.52 16.13 -7.79
CA TYR A 178 -10.20 17.24 -8.46
C TYR A 178 -11.44 16.80 -9.23
N ILE A 179 -11.35 15.71 -10.00
CA ILE A 179 -12.49 15.13 -10.74
C ILE A 179 -13.58 14.69 -9.76
N THR A 180 -13.20 14.01 -8.67
CA THR A 180 -14.14 13.53 -7.64
C THR A 180 -14.96 14.68 -7.06
N GLN A 181 -14.35 15.85 -6.82
CA GLN A 181 -15.06 17.03 -6.32
C GLN A 181 -16.08 17.60 -7.31
N ARG A 182 -15.91 17.37 -8.63
CA ARG A 182 -16.78 17.94 -9.67
C ARG A 182 -17.86 17.00 -10.17
N VAL A 183 -17.54 15.72 -10.37
CA VAL A 183 -18.45 14.74 -11.01
C VAL A 183 -18.75 13.52 -10.15
N GLY A 184 -18.26 13.50 -8.90
CA GLY A 184 -18.41 12.38 -7.97
C GLY A 184 -17.34 11.30 -8.13
N GLU A 185 -17.36 10.33 -7.22
CA GLU A 185 -16.32 9.31 -7.04
C GLU A 185 -16.36 8.16 -8.05
N ARG A 186 -17.52 7.90 -8.66
CA ARG A 186 -17.71 6.73 -9.54
C ARG A 186 -16.86 6.79 -10.81
N SER A 187 -16.90 7.92 -11.52
CA SER A 187 -16.17 8.10 -12.77
C SER A 187 -14.65 7.96 -12.62
N PRO A 188 -13.97 8.67 -11.68
CA PRO A 188 -12.52 8.54 -11.51
C PRO A 188 -12.11 7.14 -11.07
N VAL A 189 -12.90 6.44 -10.26
CA VAL A 189 -12.64 5.04 -9.88
C VAL A 189 -12.71 4.11 -11.08
N ILE A 190 -13.74 4.21 -11.92
CA ILE A 190 -13.89 3.36 -13.12
C ILE A 190 -12.74 3.63 -14.09
N ILE A 191 -12.42 4.89 -14.36
CA ILE A 191 -11.33 5.27 -15.28
C ILE A 191 -9.99 4.74 -14.74
N GLY A 192 -9.66 5.01 -13.47
CA GLY A 192 -8.39 4.60 -12.89
C GLY A 192 -8.22 3.08 -12.82
N THR A 193 -9.26 2.35 -12.40
CA THR A 193 -9.23 0.87 -12.35
C THR A 193 -9.16 0.25 -13.73
N THR A 194 -9.87 0.80 -14.72
CA THR A 194 -9.78 0.33 -16.12
C THR A 194 -8.40 0.58 -16.71
N MET A 195 -7.84 1.78 -16.51
CA MET A 195 -6.47 2.11 -16.95
C MET A 195 -5.44 1.19 -16.29
N THR A 196 -5.58 0.94 -14.99
CA THR A 196 -4.68 0.04 -14.26
C THR A 196 -4.79 -1.39 -14.80
N GLY A 197 -6.01 -1.88 -15.04
CA GLY A 197 -6.25 -3.20 -15.63
C GLY A 197 -5.62 -3.34 -17.02
N ILE A 198 -5.78 -2.34 -17.88
CA ILE A 198 -5.14 -2.32 -19.21
C ILE A 198 -3.60 -2.33 -19.06
N GLY A 199 -3.05 -1.53 -18.14
CA GLY A 199 -1.60 -1.50 -17.88
C GLY A 199 -1.05 -2.87 -17.48
N PHE A 200 -1.71 -3.57 -16.55
CA PHE A 200 -1.31 -4.93 -16.16
C PHE A 200 -1.50 -5.96 -17.28
N LEU A 201 -2.54 -5.84 -18.11
CA LEU A 201 -2.71 -6.71 -19.28
C LEU A 201 -1.59 -6.52 -20.30
N LEU A 202 -1.16 -5.26 -20.54
CA LEU A 202 -0.02 -4.96 -21.40
C LEU A 202 1.28 -5.53 -20.83
N MET A 203 1.50 -5.38 -19.51
CA MET A 203 2.65 -5.99 -18.83
C MET A 203 2.64 -7.52 -18.90
N SER A 204 1.46 -8.15 -18.86
CA SER A 204 1.34 -9.61 -18.99
C SER A 204 1.77 -10.14 -20.36
N ALA A 205 1.78 -9.29 -21.39
CA ALA A 205 2.22 -9.65 -22.73
C ALA A 205 3.73 -9.49 -22.94
N TRP A 206 4.48 -9.01 -21.93
CA TRP A 206 5.92 -8.83 -22.03
C TRP A 206 6.66 -10.17 -22.10
N THR A 207 7.37 -10.40 -23.20
CA THR A 207 8.29 -11.54 -23.37
C THR A 207 9.70 -11.19 -22.86
N VAL A 208 10.46 -12.18 -22.38
CA VAL A 208 11.81 -12.04 -21.76
C VAL A 208 12.83 -11.29 -22.65
N ASN A 209 12.66 -11.29 -23.98
CA ASN A 209 13.45 -10.47 -24.90
C ASN A 209 12.92 -9.02 -24.97
N ILE A 210 12.87 -8.31 -23.85
CA ILE A 210 12.59 -6.87 -23.86
C ILE A 210 13.88 -6.13 -24.25
N THR A 211 14.16 -6.08 -25.55
CA THR A 211 15.29 -5.29 -26.07
C THR A 211 14.88 -3.82 -26.14
N ASP A 212 15.31 -3.07 -25.13
CA ASP A 212 15.48 -1.61 -25.11
C ASP A 212 14.26 -0.63 -25.12
N PRO A 213 14.44 0.59 -24.55
CA PRO A 213 13.42 1.53 -24.08
C PRO A 213 12.73 2.37 -25.18
N ILE A 214 12.62 1.85 -26.40
CA ILE A 214 11.94 2.54 -27.51
C ILE A 214 10.43 2.28 -27.50
N LEU A 215 9.96 1.25 -26.79
CA LEU A 215 8.54 0.93 -26.69
C LEU A 215 7.71 1.84 -25.77
N SER A 216 8.33 2.75 -25.00
CA SER A 216 7.60 3.74 -24.19
C SER A 216 7.02 4.93 -24.98
N ILE A 217 7.16 4.98 -26.30
CA ILE A 217 6.61 6.04 -27.16
C ILE A 217 5.45 5.56 -28.05
N HIS A 218 5.20 4.26 -28.18
CA HIS A 218 4.24 3.73 -29.15
C HIS A 218 3.12 2.83 -28.60
N LEU A 219 2.90 2.84 -27.29
CA LEU A 219 1.66 2.36 -26.64
C LEU A 219 1.33 3.27 -25.45
#